data_AF-A0AAU3GFK9-F1
#
_entry.id   AF-A0AAU3GFK9-F1
#
_cell.length_a   1.000
_cell.length_b   1.000
_cell.length_c   1.000
_cell.angle_alpha   90.00
_cell.angle_beta   90.00
_cell.angle_gamma   90.00
#
_symmetry.space_group_name_H-M   'P 1'
#
loop_
_entity.id
_entity.type
_entity.pdbx_description
1 polymer ?
#
loop_
_entity_poly.entity_id
_entity_poly.type
_entity_poly.pdbx_seq_one_letter_code
_entity_poly.pdbx_strand_id
1 'polypeptide(L)'
;MSFSKLQNRVRNVVATRVHPMPRFEMREVADPSDPGKGFLLISVPPSPQAPHAVSLPSAKDSPLRWPRRHGADKVWLGESEIAAAYRRRLMAADDQTQRLRQEEQNAVLATARSPRELPEGMPYLRQLRAETDN
;
A
#
# COMPACT_ATOMS: atom_id res chain seq x y z
N MET A 1 23.56 -17.65 8.08
CA MET A 1 22.15 -18.09 7.98
C MET A 1 21.67 -17.72 6.59
N SER A 2 21.20 -18.68 5.76
CA SER A 2 20.71 -18.34 4.41
C SER A 2 19.55 -17.36 4.49
N PHE A 3 19.53 -16.34 3.62
CA PHE A 3 18.49 -15.31 3.60
C PHE A 3 17.08 -15.90 3.40
N SER A 4 16.93 -16.99 2.65
CA SER A 4 15.66 -17.71 2.51
C SER A 4 15.10 -18.18 3.87
N LYS A 5 15.96 -18.71 4.75
CA LYS A 5 15.56 -19.09 6.12
C LYS A 5 15.15 -17.88 6.96
N LEU A 6 15.83 -16.75 6.78
CA LEU A 6 15.49 -15.49 7.46
C LEU A 6 14.14 -14.93 6.99
N GLN A 7 13.90 -14.89 5.68
CA GLN A 7 12.64 -14.45 5.09
C GLN A 7 11.46 -15.29 5.59
N ASN A 8 11.60 -16.62 5.59
CA ASN A 8 10.57 -17.52 6.12
C ASN A 8 10.31 -17.28 7.61
N ARG A 9 11.37 -17.05 8.40
CA ARG A 9 11.23 -16.69 9.82
C ARG A 9 10.48 -15.38 10.00
N VAL A 10 10.81 -14.34 9.23
CA VAL A 10 10.12 -13.04 9.28
C VAL A 10 8.66 -13.20 8.92
N ARG A 11 8.33 -13.90 7.82
CA ARG A 11 6.94 -14.19 7.43
C ARG A 11 6.17 -14.88 8.54
N ASN A 12 6.74 -15.92 9.13
CA ASN A 12 6.10 -16.67 10.22
C ASN A 12 5.87 -15.79 11.46
N VAL A 13 6.85 -14.97 11.85
CA VAL A 13 6.69 -14.05 12.98
C VAL A 13 5.59 -13.03 12.71
N VAL A 14 5.57 -12.42 11.53
CA VAL A 14 4.54 -11.41 11.20
C VAL A 14 3.15 -12.05 11.15
N ALA A 15 3.01 -13.20 10.48
CA ALA A 15 1.73 -13.89 10.34
C ALA A 15 1.15 -14.37 11.68
N THR A 16 2.01 -14.78 12.62
CA THR A 16 1.55 -15.29 13.93
C THR A 16 1.36 -14.20 14.97
N ARG A 17 2.08 -13.08 14.85
CA ARG A 17 2.15 -12.07 15.92
C ARG A 17 1.63 -10.69 15.56
N VAL A 18 1.27 -10.41 14.31
CA VAL A 18 0.79 -9.10 13.89
C VAL A 18 -0.61 -9.19 13.32
N HIS A 19 -1.54 -8.44 13.90
CA HIS A 19 -2.98 -8.58 13.66
C HIS A 19 -3.65 -7.22 13.45
N PRO A 20 -4.31 -6.96 12.30
CA PRO A 20 -4.30 -7.78 11.09
C PRO A 20 -2.90 -7.88 10.48
N MET A 21 -2.64 -8.87 9.63
CA MET A 21 -1.32 -9.00 8.99
C MET A 21 -1.11 -7.85 7.98
N PRO A 22 -0.04 -7.04 8.11
CA PRO A 22 0.26 -6.00 7.13
C PRO A 22 0.76 -6.62 5.82
N ARG A 23 0.56 -5.91 4.72
CA ARG A 23 1.31 -6.19 3.48
C ARG A 23 2.75 -5.73 3.68
N PHE A 24 3.71 -6.52 3.23
CA PHE A 24 5.12 -6.15 3.24
C PHE A 24 5.89 -6.93 2.18
N GLU A 25 7.00 -6.35 1.73
CA GLU A 25 7.94 -7.00 0.82
C GLU A 25 9.30 -7.12 1.50
N MET A 26 10.09 -8.08 1.04
CA MET A 26 11.43 -8.32 1.55
C MET A 26 12.39 -8.43 0.38
N ARG A 27 13.50 -7.71 0.47
CA ARG A 27 14.57 -7.73 -0.52
C ARG A 27 15.92 -7.89 0.16
N GLU A 28 16.73 -8.79 -0.37
CA GLU A 28 18.11 -8.95 0.05
C GLU A 28 18.96 -7.84 -0.57
N VAL A 29 19.78 -7.20 0.25
CA VAL A 29 20.74 -6.18 -0.16
C VAL A 29 22.11 -6.65 0.31
N ALA A 30 22.90 -7.21 -0.61
CA ALA A 30 24.26 -7.64 -0.33
C ALA A 30 25.18 -6.43 -0.11
N ASP A 31 26.19 -6.58 0.75
CA ASP A 31 27.28 -5.61 0.84
C ASP A 31 28.19 -5.77 -0.39
N PRO A 32 28.39 -4.72 -1.21
CA PRO A 32 29.26 -4.78 -2.38
C PRO A 32 30.72 -5.11 -2.04
N SER A 33 31.15 -4.83 -0.81
CA SER A 33 32.54 -5.04 -0.35
C SER A 33 32.74 -6.41 0.30
N ASP A 34 31.67 -7.07 0.72
CA ASP A 34 31.70 -8.38 1.38
C ASP A 34 30.44 -9.18 1.02
N PRO A 35 30.49 -10.06 -0.01
CA PRO A 35 29.34 -10.85 -0.45
C PRO A 35 28.75 -11.78 0.62
N GLY A 36 29.47 -12.02 1.73
CA GLY A 36 28.97 -12.79 2.88
C GLY A 36 28.09 -11.98 3.83
N LYS A 37 28.01 -10.65 3.64
CA LYS A 37 27.27 -9.70 4.47
C LYS A 37 26.20 -8.97 3.66
N GLY A 38 25.24 -8.40 4.38
CA GLY A 38 24.16 -7.63 3.79
C GLY A 38 23.02 -7.40 4.77
N PHE A 39 21.95 -6.82 4.25
CA PHE A 39 20.74 -6.50 4.99
C PHE A 39 19.52 -7.11 4.31
N LEU A 40 18.53 -7.47 5.11
CA LEU A 40 17.19 -7.75 4.61
C LEU A 40 16.37 -6.46 4.71
N LEU A 41 16.14 -5.81 3.57
CA LEU A 41 15.26 -4.66 3.47
C LEU A 41 13.81 -5.13 3.55
N ILE A 42 13.05 -4.59 4.50
CA ILE A 42 11.62 -4.87 4.66
C ILE A 42 10.85 -3.57 4.43
N SER A 43 10.04 -3.53 3.37
CA SER A 43 9.18 -2.39 3.06
C SER A 43 7.74 -2.69 3.49
N VAL A 44 7.13 -1.74 4.19
CA VAL A 44 5.74 -1.84 4.67
C VAL A 44 4.98 -0.59 4.21
N PRO A 45 4.10 -0.68 3.21
CA PRO A 45 3.29 0.45 2.79
C PRO A 45 2.27 0.86 3.87
N PRO A 46 1.75 2.10 3.83
CA PRO A 46 0.61 2.49 4.64
C PRO A 46 -0.55 1.50 4.47
N SER A 47 -1.12 1.05 5.58
CA SER A 47 -2.15 0.02 5.58
C SER A 47 -3.52 0.61 5.90
N PRO A 48 -4.55 0.37 5.06
CA PRO A 48 -5.92 0.79 5.36
C PRO A 48 -6.52 -0.01 6.53
N GLN A 49 -5.91 -1.14 6.90
CA GLN A 49 -6.34 -1.97 8.02
C GLN A 49 -5.69 -1.59 9.36
N ALA A 50 -4.89 -0.51 9.38
CA ALA A 50 -4.35 0.03 10.61
C ALA A 50 -5.50 0.34 11.61
N PRO A 51 -5.29 0.17 12.92
CA PRO A 51 -4.01 -0.11 13.56
C PRO A 51 -3.67 -1.61 13.57
N HIS A 52 -2.37 -1.93 13.62
CA HIS A 52 -1.87 -3.30 13.72
C HIS A 52 -1.46 -3.61 15.17
N ALA A 53 -2.11 -4.59 15.78
CA ALA A 53 -1.75 -5.13 17.08
C ALA A 53 -0.56 -6.09 16.96
N VAL A 54 0.29 -6.12 17.98
CA VAL A 54 1.36 -7.10 18.12
C VAL A 54 1.19 -7.92 19.40
N SER A 55 1.36 -9.24 19.32
CA SER A 55 1.48 -10.10 20.50
C SER A 55 2.96 -10.28 20.86
N LEU A 56 3.28 -10.12 22.15
CA LEU A 56 4.65 -10.31 22.62
C LEU A 56 4.94 -11.80 22.83
N PRO A 57 6.21 -12.23 22.73
CA PRO A 57 6.57 -13.65 22.83
C PRO A 57 6.38 -14.24 24.24
N SER A 58 6.22 -13.38 25.25
CA SER A 58 6.22 -13.77 26.66
C SER A 58 4.81 -14.15 27.10
N ALA A 59 4.60 -15.46 27.28
CA ALA A 59 3.40 -16.16 27.75
C ALA A 59 2.28 -16.41 26.72
N LYS A 60 1.57 -17.54 26.93
CA LYS A 60 0.48 -18.08 26.11
C LYS A 60 -0.67 -17.07 25.89
N ASP A 61 -0.81 -16.11 26.81
CA ASP A 61 -1.82 -15.05 26.83
C ASP A 61 -1.19 -13.65 26.79
N SER A 62 -0.11 -13.47 26.03
CA SER A 62 0.56 -12.16 25.96
C SER A 62 -0.42 -11.10 25.44
N PRO A 63 -0.61 -9.98 26.18
CA PRO A 63 -1.60 -9.00 25.80
C PRO A 63 -1.21 -8.32 24.49
N LEU A 64 -2.22 -8.01 23.68
CA LEU A 64 -2.01 -7.22 22.49
C LEU A 64 -1.51 -5.82 22.85
N ARG A 65 -0.62 -5.30 21.99
CA ARG A 65 -0.09 -3.95 22.06
C ARG A 65 -0.18 -3.30 20.69
N TRP A 66 -0.40 -2.00 20.65
CA TRP A 66 -0.53 -1.26 19.38
C TRP A 66 0.62 -0.27 19.23
N PRO A 67 1.74 -0.69 18.62
CA PRO A 67 2.85 0.21 18.38
C PRO A 67 2.53 1.16 17.23
N ARG A 68 2.93 2.42 17.38
CA ARG A 68 2.94 3.41 16.31
C ARG A 68 4.35 4.01 16.20
N ARG A 69 4.82 4.21 14.98
CA ARG A 69 6.06 4.93 14.72
C ARG A 69 5.87 6.41 14.99
N HIS A 70 6.78 7.02 15.72
CA HIS A 70 6.86 8.46 15.96
C HIS A 70 8.30 8.90 15.69
N GLY A 71 8.56 9.38 14.48
CA GLY A 71 9.93 9.62 14.01
C GLY A 71 10.75 8.32 13.96
N ALA A 72 11.93 8.34 14.57
CA ALA A 72 12.78 7.15 14.71
C ALA A 72 12.23 6.16 15.76
N ASP A 73 11.41 6.64 16.70
CA ASP A 73 10.97 5.90 17.88
C ASP A 73 9.65 5.16 17.68
N LYS A 74 9.37 4.29 18.65
CA LYS A 74 8.13 3.55 18.79
C LYS A 74 7.40 4.03 20.04
N VAL A 75 6.15 4.47 19.87
CA VAL A 75 5.22 4.74 20.97
C VAL A 75 4.15 3.65 21.04
N TRP A 76 3.67 3.36 22.24
CA TRP A 76 2.55 2.46 22.45
C TRP A 76 1.27 3.27 22.57
N LEU A 77 0.26 2.94 21.77
CA LEU A 77 -1.02 3.64 21.82
C LEU A 77 -1.77 3.31 23.12
N GLY A 78 -2.37 4.34 23.73
CA GLY A 78 -3.34 4.19 24.81
C GLY A 78 -4.74 3.85 24.29
N GLU A 79 -5.65 3.53 25.20
CA GLU A 79 -7.02 3.08 24.87
C GLU A 79 -7.77 4.07 23.96
N SER A 80 -7.75 5.37 24.30
CA SER A 80 -8.43 6.40 23.50
C SER A 80 -7.84 6.52 22.08
N GLU A 81 -6.53 6.36 21.94
CA GLU A 81 -5.86 6.39 20.63
C GLU A 81 -6.17 5.15 19.80
N ILE A 82 -6.25 3.98 20.45
CA ILE A 82 -6.66 2.71 19.83
C ILE A 82 -8.10 2.86 19.31
N ALA A 83 -9.03 3.35 20.14
CA ALA A 83 -10.42 3.57 19.75
C ALA A 83 -10.54 4.54 18.57
N ALA A 84 -9.79 5.64 18.58
CA ALA A 84 -9.75 6.60 17.48
C ALA A 84 -9.16 6.00 16.19
N ALA A 85 -8.15 5.13 16.30
CA ALA A 85 -7.56 4.44 15.15
C ALA A 85 -8.53 3.41 14.55
N TYR A 86 -9.22 2.62 15.36
CA TYR A 86 -10.25 1.70 14.88
C TYR A 86 -11.41 2.43 14.21
N ARG A 87 -11.84 3.57 14.77
CA ARG A 87 -12.87 4.40 14.12
C ARG A 87 -12.42 4.86 12.73
N ARG A 88 -11.19 5.37 12.60
CA ARG A 88 -10.63 5.77 11.30
C ARG A 88 -10.56 4.61 10.32
N ARG A 89 -10.23 3.40 10.77
CA ARG A 89 -10.23 2.20 9.93
C ARG A 89 -11.59 1.94 9.28
N LEU A 90 -12.67 2.06 10.07
CA LEU A 90 -14.03 1.84 9.58
C LEU A 90 -14.42 2.91 8.57
N MET A 91 -14.13 4.17 8.86
CA MET A 91 -14.43 5.29 7.96
C MET A 91 -13.61 5.25 6.67
N ALA A 92 -12.37 4.74 6.71
CA ALA A 92 -11.49 4.67 5.56
C ALA A 92 -12.06 3.80 4.40
N ALA A 93 -12.91 2.82 4.70
CA ALA A 93 -13.56 2.02 3.67
C ALA A 93 -14.60 2.83 2.87
N ASP A 94 -15.36 3.67 3.57
CA ASP A 94 -16.32 4.58 2.95
C ASP A 94 -15.59 5.70 2.19
N ASP A 95 -14.54 6.28 2.80
CA ASP A 95 -13.72 7.32 2.19
C ASP A 95 -13.07 6.84 0.89
N GLN A 96 -12.57 5.59 0.85
CA GLN A 96 -11.95 5.03 -0.36
C GLN A 96 -12.97 4.88 -1.49
N THR A 97 -14.19 4.46 -1.17
CA THR A 97 -15.28 4.32 -2.14
C THR A 97 -15.69 5.69 -2.70
N GLN A 98 -15.78 6.70 -1.83
CA GLN A 98 -16.10 8.06 -2.25
C GLN A 98 -14.97 8.67 -3.10
N ARG A 99 -13.71 8.43 -2.74
CA ARG A 99 -12.54 8.86 -3.54
C ARG A 99 -12.56 8.27 -4.94
N LEU A 100 -12.79 6.96 -5.06
CA LEU A 100 -12.87 6.30 -6.36
C LEU A 100 -13.96 6.91 -7.23
N ARG A 101 -15.17 7.13 -6.69
CA ARG A 101 -16.25 7.81 -7.42
C ARG A 101 -15.89 9.22 -7.85
N GLN A 102 -15.22 9.97 -6.96
CA GLN A 102 -14.78 11.32 -7.29
C GLN A 102 -13.75 11.32 -8.42
N GLU A 103 -12.81 10.38 -8.41
CA GLU A 103 -11.83 10.20 -9.49
C GLU A 103 -12.51 9.79 -10.81
N GLU A 104 -13.49 8.89 -10.77
CA GLU A 104 -14.30 8.51 -11.94
C GLU A 104 -15.01 9.72 -12.54
N GLN A 105 -15.67 10.53 -11.70
CA GLN A 105 -16.35 11.76 -12.13
C GLN A 105 -15.36 12.77 -12.72
N ASN A 106 -14.21 12.96 -12.08
CA ASN A 106 -13.16 13.85 -12.56
C ASN A 106 -12.61 13.37 -13.92
N ALA A 107 -12.45 12.06 -14.12
CA ALA A 107 -12.00 11.50 -15.39
C ALA A 107 -13.02 11.70 -16.51
N VAL A 108 -14.32 11.52 -16.23
CA VAL A 108 -15.39 11.80 -17.19
C VAL A 108 -15.40 13.29 -17.57
N LEU A 109 -15.31 14.19 -16.57
CA LEU A 109 -15.27 15.63 -16.81
C LEU A 109 -14.01 16.06 -17.57
N ALA A 110 -12.85 15.48 -17.27
CA ALA A 110 -11.60 15.75 -18.00
C ALA A 110 -11.73 15.30 -19.46
N THR A 111 -12.28 14.10 -19.70
CA THR A 111 -12.52 13.59 -21.06
C THR A 111 -13.52 14.44 -21.83
N ALA A 112 -14.57 14.94 -21.18
CA ALA A 112 -15.57 15.81 -21.79
C ALA A 112 -15.05 17.24 -22.06
N ARG A 113 -14.04 17.70 -21.32
CA ARG A 113 -13.41 19.02 -21.49
C ARG A 113 -12.26 19.03 -22.48
N SER A 114 -11.62 17.89 -22.75
CA SER A 114 -10.70 17.77 -23.87
C SER A 114 -11.50 17.72 -25.17
N PRO A 115 -11.30 18.67 -26.11
CA PRO A 115 -11.62 18.40 -27.50
C PRO A 115 -10.89 17.10 -27.86
N ARG A 116 -11.58 16.19 -28.53
CA ARG A 116 -10.96 15.01 -29.12
C ARG A 116 -9.93 15.51 -30.15
N GLU A 117 -8.72 15.82 -29.70
CA GLU A 117 -7.60 16.07 -30.60
C GLU A 117 -7.37 14.75 -31.31
N LEU A 118 -7.87 14.67 -32.54
CA LEU A 118 -7.41 13.67 -33.48
C LEU A 118 -5.88 13.80 -33.50
N PRO A 119 -5.12 12.72 -33.34
CA PRO A 119 -3.67 12.81 -33.29
C PRO A 119 -3.15 13.54 -34.53
N GLU A 120 -2.46 14.67 -34.30
CA GLU A 120 -1.70 15.37 -35.34
C GLU A 120 -0.64 14.41 -35.86
N GLY A 121 -0.92 13.76 -36.99
CA GLY A 121 -0.01 12.78 -37.58
C GLY A 121 -0.63 11.63 -38.36
N MET A 122 -1.97 11.57 -38.53
CA MET A 122 -2.59 10.59 -39.44
C MET A 122 -3.03 11.25 -40.76
N PRO A 123 -2.16 11.31 -41.80
CA PRO A 123 -2.48 11.97 -43.07
C PRO A 123 -3.59 11.28 -43.89
N TYR A 124 -4.16 10.16 -43.45
CA TYR A 124 -5.06 9.34 -44.25
C TYR A 124 -6.57 9.52 -44.01
N LEU A 125 -7.00 10.33 -43.03
CA LEU A 125 -8.44 10.52 -42.75
C LEU A 125 -9.01 11.88 -43.21
N ARG A 126 -8.39 12.55 -44.18
CA ARG A 126 -9.02 13.67 -44.91
C ARG A 126 -9.73 13.24 -46.19
N GLN A 127 -9.44 12.06 -46.74
CA GLN A 127 -9.94 11.68 -48.07
C GLN A 127 -11.26 10.90 -48.05
N LEU A 128 -11.67 10.29 -46.93
CA LEU A 128 -12.92 9.51 -46.87
C LEU A 128 -14.21 10.33 -46.68
N ARG A 129 -14.15 11.67 -46.74
CA ARG A 129 -15.34 12.54 -46.73
C ARG A 129 -15.70 13.11 -48.09
N ALA A 130 -14.93 12.79 -49.13
CA ALA A 130 -15.16 13.29 -50.49
C ALA A 130 -15.75 12.24 -51.45
N GLU A 131 -15.96 11.00 -51.02
CA GLU A 131 -16.42 9.90 -51.89
C GLU A 131 -17.86 9.42 -51.63
N THR A 132 -18.63 10.07 -50.76
CA THR A 132 -20.05 9.73 -50.55
C THR A 132 -21.06 10.74 -51.12
N ASP A 133 -20.59 11.78 -51.80
CA ASP A 133 -21.45 12.76 -52.48
C ASP A 133 -21.20 12.77 -54.00
N ASN A 134 -21.37 11.61 -54.64
CA ASN A 134 -21.63 11.53 -56.09
C ASN A 134 -22.68 10.45 -56.38
#